data_AF-A0ABD0QC15-F1
#
_entry.id   AF-A0ABD0QC15-F1
#
_cell.length_a   1.000
_cell.length_b   1.000
_cell.length_c   1.000
_cell.angle_alpha   90.00
_cell.angle_beta   90.00
_cell.angle_gamma   90.00
#
_symmetry.space_group_name_H-M   'P 1'
#
loop_
_entity.id
_entity.type
_entity.pdbx_description
1 polymer ?
#
loop_
_entity_poly.entity_id
_entity_poly.type
_entity_poly.pdbx_seq_one_letter_code
_entity_poly.pdbx_strand_id
1 'polypeptide(L)' 'RSATLVLAYLMIRQNMTLVEAIKTVKDHRGVTPNRGFLRQLSGLDSVLRASRNAT' A
#
# COMPACT_ATOMS: atom_id res chain seq x y z
N ARG A 1 -4.86 -6.87 10.16
CA ARG A 1 -5.32 -5.47 10.32
C ARG A 1 -4.13 -4.52 10.46
N SER A 2 -3.20 -4.75 11.40
CA SER A 2 -1.96 -3.94 11.54
C SER A 2 -1.14 -3.85 10.24
N ALA A 3 -1.00 -4.98 9.54
CA ALA A 3 -0.41 -5.05 8.20
C ALA A 3 -0.93 -3.99 7.22
N THR A 4 -2.25 -3.79 7.16
CA THR A 4 -2.87 -2.83 6.24
C THR A 4 -2.42 -1.40 6.54
N LEU A 5 -2.28 -1.05 7.82
CA LEU A 5 -1.82 0.28 8.23
C LEU A 5 -0.35 0.50 7.87
N VAL A 6 0.49 -0.52 8.04
CA VAL A 6 1.89 -0.46 7.62
C VAL A 6 2.00 -0.25 6.10
N LEU A 7 1.21 -0.98 5.32
CA LEU A 7 1.18 -0.81 3.85
C LEU A 7 0.74 0.60 3.46
N ALA A 8 -0.34 1.12 4.04
CA ALA A 8 -0.80 2.48 3.78
C ALA A 8 0.24 3.53 4.18
N TYR A 9 0.93 3.34 5.32
CA TYR A 9 2.01 4.21 5.75
C TYR A 9 3.15 4.26 4.74
N LEU A 10 3.61 3.11 4.24
CA LEU A 10 4.66 3.04 3.21
C LEU A 10 4.23 3.74 1.91
N MET A 11 2.96 3.57 1.51
CA MET A 11 2.43 4.23 0.32
C MET A 11 2.40 5.77 0.47
N ILE A 12 1.94 6.27 1.62
CA ILE A 12 1.75 7.72 1.85
C ILE A 12 3.07 8.43 2.18
N ARG A 13 3.90 7.84 3.04
CA ARG A 13 5.09 8.50 3.60
C ARG A 13 6.39 8.15 2.90
N GLN A 14 6.47 6.96 2.29
CA GLN A 14 7.67 6.48 1.60
C GLN A 14 7.50 6.46 0.07
N ASN A 15 6.43 7.10 -0.42
CA ASN A 15 6.11 7.21 -1.85
C ASN A 15 6.00 5.88 -2.61
N MET A 16 5.80 4.76 -1.90
CA MET A 16 5.68 3.44 -2.52
C MET A 16 4.33 3.29 -3.23
N THR A 17 4.30 2.46 -4.26
CA THR A 17 3.08 1.85 -4.80
C THR A 17 2.60 0.73 -3.88
N LEU A 18 1.34 0.30 -4.04
CA LEU A 18 0.82 -0.86 -3.31
C LEU A 18 1.68 -2.12 -3.51
N VAL A 19 2.16 -2.36 -4.74
CA VAL A 19 2.98 -3.54 -5.05
C VAL A 19 4.32 -3.47 -4.33
N GLU A 20 4.98 -2.31 -4.33
CA GLU A 20 6.25 -2.11 -3.62
C GLU A 20 6.07 -2.26 -2.11
N ALA A 21 5.03 -1.64 -1.54
CA ALA A 21 4.74 -1.76 -0.11
C ALA A 21 4.50 -3.22 0.29
N ILE A 22 3.77 -4.00 -0.51
CA ILE A 22 3.54 -5.43 -0.25
C ILE A 22 4.84 -6.22 -0.30
N LYS A 23 5.69 -6.00 -1.32
CA LYS A 23 7.00 -6.67 -1.43
C LYS A 23 7.87 -6.38 -0.21
N THR A 24 8.04 -5.10 0.12
CA THR A 24 8.82 -4.63 1.27
C THR A 24 8.40 -5.31 2.58
N VAL A 25 7.09 -5.40 2.83
CA VAL A 25 6.58 -6.05 4.06
C VAL A 25 6.73 -7.57 4.00
N LYS A 26 6.48 -8.18 2.84
CA LYS A 26 6.59 -9.64 2.64
C LYS A 26 8.00 -10.16 2.90
N ASP A 27 9.01 -9.39 2.52
CA ASP A 27 10.42 -9.78 2.70
C ASP A 27 10.81 -9.89 4.18
N HIS A 28 10.12 -9.16 5.06
CA HIS A 28 10.37 -9.16 6.51
C HIS A 28 9.39 -10.02 7.30
N ARG A 29 8.18 -10.24 6.78
CA ARG A 29 7.14 -11.04 7.42
C ARG A 29 6.13 -11.56 6.40
N GLY A 30 5.74 -12.82 6.50
CA GLY A 30 4.63 -13.38 5.74
C GLY A 30 3.31 -12.68 6.07
N VAL A 31 2.90 -11.73 5.22
CA VAL A 31 1.71 -10.91 5.42
C VAL A 31 0.79 -10.99 4.21
N THR A 32 -0.48 -11.28 4.46
CA THR A 32 -1.54 -11.28 3.44
C THR A 32 -2.72 -10.46 3.96
N PRO A 33 -2.96 -9.25 3.43
CA PRO A 33 -4.17 -8.51 3.76
C PRO A 33 -5.40 -9.28 3.26
N ASN A 34 -6.53 -9.16 3.94
CA ASN A 34 -7.78 -9.74 3.43
C ASN A 34 -8.25 -8.99 2.17
N ARG A 35 -9.14 -9.63 1.40
CA ARG A 35 -9.65 -9.07 0.13
C ARG A 35 -10.27 -7.67 0.28
N GLY A 36 -10.95 -7.39 1.39
CA GLY A 36 -11.53 -6.07 1.67
C GLY A 36 -10.46 -4.99 1.81
N PHE A 37 -9.42 -5.25 2.60
CA PHE A 37 -8.28 -4.34 2.75
C PHE A 37 -7.49 -4.18 1.45
N LEU A 38 -7.33 -5.24 0.64
CA LEU A 38 -6.68 -5.12 -0.67
C LEU A 38 -7.46 -4.18 -1.60
N ARG A 39 -8.80 -4.24 -1.60
CA ARG A 39 -9.63 -3.30 -2.37
C ARG A 39 -9.44 -1.86 -1.89
N GLN A 40 -9.46 -1.63 -0.58
CA GLN A 40 -9.24 -0.30 0.00
C GLN A 40 -7.85 0.25 -0.36
N LEU A 41 -6.81 -0.57 -0.24
CA LEU A 41 -5.45 -0.19 -0.61
C LEU A 41 -5.30 0.06 -2.13
N SER A 42 -6.01 -0.68 -2.97
CA SER A 42 -5.99 -0.44 -4.43
C SER A 42 -6.65 0.89 -4.80
N GLY A 43 -7.73 1.26 -4.10
CA GLY A 43 -8.34 2.59 -4.21
C GLY A 43 -7.37 3.69 -3.78
N LEU A 44 -6.67 3.50 -2.66
CA LEU A 44 -5.63 4.42 -2.19
C LEU A 44 -4.49 4.57 -3.23
N ASP A 45 -4.00 3.48 -3.81
CA ASP A 45 -2.94 3.50 -4.82
C ASP A 45 -3.34 4.34 -6.05
N SER A 46 -4.60 4.22 -6.49
CA SER A 46 -5.13 4.99 -7.62
C SER A 46 -5.16 6.49 -7.33
N VAL A 47 -5.62 6.88 -6.13
CA VAL A 47 -5.63 8.29 -5.70
C VAL A 47 -4.22 8.85 -5.62
N LEU A 48 -3.29 8.13 -4.98
CA LEU A 48 -1.91 8.59 -4.82
C LEU A 48 -1.18 8.72 -6.16
N ARG A 49 -1.39 7.79 -7.09
CA ARG A 49 -0.82 7.88 -8.45
C ARG A 49 -1.35 9.10 -9.20
N ALA A 50 -2.65 9.36 -9.14
CA ALA A 50 -3.25 10.54 -9.76
C ALA A 50 -2.66 11.84 -9.18
N SER A 51 -2.52 11.92 -7.85
CA SER A 51 -1.92 13.09 -7.20
C SER A 51 -0.45 13.29 -7.55
N ARG A 52 0.35 12.21 -7.65
CA ARG A 52 1.77 12.27 -8.02
C ARG A 52 1.99 12.70 -9.48
N ASN A 53 1.12 12.27 -10.39
CA ASN A 53 1.22 12.62 -11.81
C ASN A 53 0.75 14.06 -12.12
N ALA A 54 0.07 14.71 -11.17
CA ALA A 54 -0.41 16.09 -11.31
C ALA A 54 0.64 17.14 -10.88
N THR A 55 1.82 16.71 -10.43
CA THR A 55 2.98 17.56 -10.10
C THR A 55 4.06 17.38 -11.14
#